data_AF-A0A9R0TCV7-F1
#
_entry.id   AF-A0A9R0TCV7-F1
#
_cell.length_a   1.000
_cell.length_b   1.000
_cell.length_c   1.000
_cell.angle_alpha   90.00
_cell.angle_beta   90.00
_cell.angle_gamma   90.00
#
_symmetry.space_group_name_H-M   'P 1'
#
loop_
_entity.id
_entity.type
_entity.pdbx_description
1 polymer ?
#
loop_
_entity_poly.entity_id
_entity_poly.type
_entity_poly.pdbx_seq_one_letter_code
_entity_poly.pdbx_strand_id
1 'polypeptide(L)'
;MAPPQYRGAINNGFELCISIGILIANVINYGVQKIEGGWGWRISLSMAAVPAAFLTIGAIFLPETPSFLIQRDGNVDEAKMMLQRLRVLKKKYRPQLVIALLIPFFNQVTGINVINFYAPVMFRTIGLGESAALMSAVVTRLCATVANIVAMVVVDKFGRRKLLLVGGVQMILSQFTVGAILAVKFKDHGVMDKEYGYLVLVIMCVFVAGFAWSWGPLTYLVPTEICPLEIRSAGQSVVIAVIFLMTFVIGQTFLNMLCHLKFGTFFLFGGWVCVMTLFVFFFLPETKQLPMEQMEQVWRRHWFWKRIVGEGEEEADQAQTGAGAIAMSAAAHSS
;
A
#
# COMPACT_ATOMS: atom_id res chain seq x y z
N MET A 1 4.95 7.47 19.31
CA MET A 1 4.11 7.96 18.20
C MET A 1 4.79 9.13 17.54
N ALA A 2 4.78 9.19 16.21
CA ALA A 2 5.31 10.35 15.49
C ALA A 2 4.46 11.61 15.75
N PRO A 3 5.08 12.78 15.97
CA PRO A 3 4.36 14.04 16.10
C PRO A 3 3.50 14.29 14.84
N PRO A 4 2.28 14.85 14.97
CA PRO A 4 1.34 15.00 13.84
C PRO A 4 1.92 15.73 12.61
N GLN A 5 2.91 16.59 12.81
CA GLN A 5 3.57 17.37 11.76
C GLN A 5 4.52 16.55 10.87
N TYR A 6 5.12 15.48 11.41
CA TYR A 6 6.11 14.64 10.71
C TYR A 6 5.67 13.17 10.60
N ARG A 7 4.40 12.89 10.89
CA ARG A 7 3.85 11.53 10.87
C ARG A 7 3.95 10.89 9.48
N GLY A 8 3.69 11.68 8.43
CA GLY A 8 3.80 11.21 7.05
C GLY A 8 5.23 10.82 6.70
N ALA A 9 6.20 11.70 6.97
CA ALA A 9 7.60 11.43 6.74
C ALA A 9 8.10 10.18 7.50
N ILE A 10 7.80 10.06 8.79
CA ILE A 10 8.26 8.92 9.60
C ILE A 10 7.65 7.60 9.12
N ASN A 11 6.35 7.59 8.79
CA ASN A 11 5.70 6.38 8.31
C ASN A 11 6.16 5.98 6.89
N ASN A 12 6.45 6.96 6.03
CA ASN A 12 7.07 6.72 4.72
C ASN A 12 8.47 6.09 4.84
N GLY A 13 9.11 6.20 6.01
CA GLY A 13 10.34 5.47 6.31
C GLY A 13 10.18 3.94 6.20
N PHE A 14 9.00 3.39 6.48
CA PHE A 14 8.73 1.96 6.28
C PHE A 14 8.82 1.55 4.81
N GLU A 15 8.17 2.31 3.92
CA GLU A 15 8.23 2.08 2.47
C GLU A 15 9.64 2.29 1.93
N LEU A 16 10.38 3.28 2.46
CA LEU A 16 11.77 3.50 2.10
C LEU A 16 12.64 2.27 2.45
N CYS A 17 12.44 1.67 3.64
CA CYS A 17 13.13 0.43 4.03
C CYS A 17 12.80 -0.73 3.08
N ILE A 18 11.53 -0.88 2.68
CA ILE A 18 11.13 -1.89 1.68
C ILE A 18 11.87 -1.65 0.35
N SER A 19 11.89 -0.41 -0.13
CA SER A 19 12.55 -0.04 -1.39
C SER A 19 14.05 -0.31 -1.36
N ILE A 20 14.73 0.06 -0.28
CA ILE A 20 16.17 -0.21 -0.08
C ILE A 20 16.43 -1.72 -0.02
N GLY A 21 15.58 -2.47 0.70
CA GLY A 21 15.69 -3.93 0.77
C GLY A 21 15.61 -4.60 -0.60
N ILE A 22 14.65 -4.17 -1.43
CA ILE A 22 14.51 -4.67 -2.80
C ILE A 22 15.72 -4.28 -3.66
N LEU A 23 16.25 -3.06 -3.53
CA LEU A 23 17.43 -2.62 -4.26
C LEU A 23 18.66 -3.47 -3.89
N ILE A 24 18.91 -3.66 -2.60
CA ILE A 24 20.01 -4.50 -2.10
C ILE A 24 19.86 -5.93 -2.62
N ALA A 25 18.65 -6.51 -2.58
CA ALA A 25 18.40 -7.85 -3.09
C ALA A 25 18.73 -7.98 -4.59
N ASN A 26 18.37 -6.98 -5.40
CA ASN A 26 18.70 -6.98 -6.83
C ASN A 26 20.21 -6.85 -7.09
N VAL A 27 20.91 -6.03 -6.31
CA VAL A 27 22.38 -5.89 -6.40
C VAL A 27 23.08 -7.18 -5.98
N ILE A 28 22.64 -7.82 -4.90
CA ILE A 28 23.14 -9.13 -4.46
C ILE A 28 22.91 -10.17 -5.56
N ASN A 29 21.69 -10.23 -6.12
CA ASN A 29 21.38 -11.15 -7.21
C ASN A 29 22.28 -10.96 -8.43
N TYR A 30 22.58 -9.70 -8.80
CA TYR A 30 23.52 -9.40 -9.88
C TYR A 30 24.95 -9.89 -9.59
N GLY A 31 25.45 -9.71 -8.37
CA GLY A 31 26.78 -10.17 -7.97
C GLY A 31 26.88 -11.69 -7.88
N VAL A 32 25.86 -12.32 -7.31
CA VAL A 32 25.76 -13.76 -7.08
C VAL A 32 25.63 -14.55 -8.38
N GLN A 33 24.97 -14.00 -9.40
CA GLN A 33 24.84 -14.64 -10.71
C GLN A 33 26.20 -14.88 -11.40
N LYS A 34 27.21 -14.06 -11.11
CA LYS A 34 28.57 -14.20 -11.68
C LYS A 34 29.40 -15.32 -11.02
N ILE A 35 28.88 -15.97 -9.98
CA ILE A 35 29.57 -17.06 -9.29
C ILE A 35 29.35 -18.36 -10.06
N GLU A 36 30.38 -18.83 -10.77
CA GLU A 36 30.35 -20.06 -11.59
C GLU A 36 30.09 -21.35 -10.79
N GLY A 37 30.23 -21.30 -9.46
CA GLY A 37 30.08 -22.48 -8.60
C GLY A 37 28.64 -23.01 -8.44
N GLY A 38 27.59 -22.31 -8.89
CA GLY A 38 26.20 -22.78 -8.77
C GLY A 38 25.58 -22.73 -7.36
N TRP A 39 26.35 -22.37 -6.32
CA TRP A 39 25.86 -22.17 -4.94
C TRP A 39 25.31 -20.77 -4.68
N GLY A 40 25.31 -19.90 -5.69
CA GLY A 40 24.95 -18.49 -5.54
C GLY A 40 23.57 -18.26 -4.92
N TRP A 41 22.55 -19.02 -5.33
CA TRP A 41 21.18 -18.88 -4.80
C TRP A 41 21.10 -19.01 -3.28
N ARG A 42 21.99 -19.82 -2.67
CA ARG A 42 22.06 -19.96 -1.21
C ARG A 42 22.52 -18.68 -0.55
N ILE A 43 23.52 -18.00 -1.12
CA ILE A 43 24.01 -16.71 -0.62
C ILE A 43 22.89 -15.67 -0.71
N SER A 44 22.17 -15.62 -1.83
CA SER A 44 21.04 -14.69 -2.00
C SER A 44 19.95 -14.90 -0.93
N LEU A 45 19.60 -16.14 -0.60
CA LEU A 45 18.64 -16.46 0.46
C LEU A 45 19.21 -16.19 1.86
N SER A 46 20.45 -16.58 2.14
CA SER A 46 21.09 -16.42 3.46
C SER A 46 21.27 -14.96 3.83
N MET A 47 21.49 -14.07 2.86
CA MET A 47 21.62 -12.64 3.12
C MET A 47 20.33 -12.01 3.67
N ALA A 48 19.16 -12.63 3.47
CA ALA A 48 17.91 -12.19 4.10
C ALA A 48 17.92 -12.35 5.63
N ALA A 49 18.81 -13.20 6.19
CA ALA A 49 18.97 -13.34 7.63
C ALA A 49 19.61 -12.10 8.28
N VAL A 50 20.39 -11.30 7.54
CA VAL A 50 21.10 -10.14 8.09
C VAL A 50 20.14 -9.03 8.54
N PRO A 51 19.18 -8.57 7.71
CA PRO A 51 18.15 -7.63 8.18
C PRO A 51 17.28 -8.20 9.30
N ALA A 52 16.96 -9.49 9.26
CA ALA A 52 16.14 -10.14 10.28
C ALA A 52 16.84 -10.19 11.64
N ALA A 53 18.14 -10.49 11.67
CA ALA A 53 18.95 -10.46 12.89
C ALA A 53 19.06 -9.02 13.45
N PHE A 54 19.30 -8.03 12.59
CA PHE A 54 19.36 -6.63 12.98
C PHE A 54 18.03 -6.15 13.60
N LEU A 55 16.89 -6.49 12.98
CA LEU A 55 15.57 -6.15 13.52
C LEU A 55 15.27 -6.88 14.83
N THR A 56 15.64 -8.16 14.95
CA THR A 56 15.44 -8.95 16.18
C THR A 56 16.24 -8.34 17.35
N ILE A 57 17.50 -7.98 17.11
CA ILE A 57 18.34 -7.33 18.13
C ILE A 57 17.80 -5.94 18.46
N GLY A 58 17.45 -5.15 17.44
CA GLY A 58 16.88 -3.81 17.63
C GLY A 58 15.56 -3.81 18.42
N ALA A 59 14.71 -4.83 18.23
CA ALA A 59 13.46 -4.99 18.96
C ALA A 59 13.64 -5.14 20.47
N ILE A 60 14.78 -5.68 20.93
CA ILE A 60 15.10 -5.81 22.36
C ILE A 60 15.35 -4.44 23.02
N PHE A 61 15.86 -3.47 22.25
CA PHE A 61 16.18 -2.13 22.74
C PHE A 61 15.08 -1.10 22.49
N LEU A 62 14.05 -1.44 21.69
CA LEU A 62 12.97 -0.51 21.37
C LEU A 62 11.99 -0.41 22.55
N PRO A 63 11.76 0.80 23.10
CA PRO A 63 10.78 0.98 24.16
C PRO A 63 9.38 0.68 23.63
N GLU A 64 8.55 0.03 24.45
CA GLU A 64 7.15 -0.21 24.13
C GLU A 64 6.43 1.11 23.85
N THR A 65 5.49 1.11 22.88
CA THR A 65 4.80 2.35 22.52
C THR A 65 3.95 2.87 23.71
N PRO A 66 3.97 4.19 24.03
CA PRO A 66 3.23 4.74 25.16
C PRO A 66 1.73 4.44 25.15
N SER A 67 1.11 4.35 23.97
CA SER A 67 -0.30 3.98 23.82
C SER A 67 -0.58 2.53 24.21
N PHE A 68 0.39 1.64 24.02
CA PHE A 68 0.30 0.25 24.47
C PHE A 68 0.44 0.17 25.99
N LEU A 69 1.35 0.93 26.59
CA LEU A 69 1.50 0.99 28.05
C LEU A 69 0.24 1.55 28.73
N ILE A 70 -0.35 2.62 28.18
CA ILE A 70 -1.62 3.19 28.69
C ILE A 70 -2.77 2.19 28.57
N GLN A 71 -2.84 1.39 27.50
CA GLN A 71 -3.85 0.31 27.37
C GLN A 71 -3.58 -0.89 28.27
N ARG A 72 -2.33 -1.15 28.64
CA ARG A 72 -1.92 -2.29 29.47
C ARG A 72 -2.09 -2.01 30.96
N ASP A 73 -1.79 -0.79 31.41
CA ASP A 73 -1.92 -0.38 32.81
C ASP A 73 -3.38 -0.02 33.18
N GLY A 74 -4.24 0.23 32.19
CA GLY A 74 -5.68 0.45 32.34
C GLY A 74 -6.52 -0.77 31.93
N ASN A 75 -6.52 -1.82 32.76
CA ASN A 75 -7.54 -2.88 32.81
C ASN A 75 -7.63 -3.86 31.61
N VAL A 76 -7.02 -5.04 31.76
CA VAL A 76 -7.03 -6.15 30.77
C VAL A 76 -8.46 -6.62 30.41
N ASP A 77 -9.40 -6.49 31.34
CA ASP A 77 -10.81 -6.84 31.11
C ASP A 77 -11.53 -5.81 30.24
N GLU A 78 -11.12 -4.54 30.29
CA GLU A 78 -11.63 -3.48 29.41
C GLU A 78 -11.09 -3.64 27.98
N ALA A 79 -9.85 -4.11 27.82
CA ALA A 79 -9.28 -4.47 26.52
C ALA A 79 -9.97 -5.70 25.89
N LYS A 80 -10.29 -6.73 26.68
CA LYS A 80 -11.10 -7.89 26.22
C LYS A 80 -12.54 -7.50 25.90
N MET A 81 -13.17 -6.66 26.73
CA MET A 81 -14.50 -6.13 26.45
C MET A 81 -14.50 -5.21 25.23
N MET A 82 -13.46 -4.39 25.02
CA MET A 82 -13.26 -3.64 23.78
C MET A 82 -13.15 -4.62 22.61
N LEU A 83 -12.30 -5.64 22.63
CA LEU A 83 -12.22 -6.65 21.56
C LEU A 83 -13.59 -7.31 21.25
N GLN A 84 -14.42 -7.56 22.27
CA GLN A 84 -15.80 -8.06 22.08
C GLN A 84 -16.78 -6.97 21.59
N ARG A 85 -16.59 -5.69 21.96
CA ARG A 85 -17.34 -4.51 21.47
C ARG A 85 -16.87 -4.03 20.10
N LEU A 86 -15.64 -4.36 19.70
CA LEU A 86 -15.01 -4.18 18.41
C LEU A 86 -15.58 -5.22 17.44
N ARG A 87 -16.91 -5.25 17.33
CA ARG A 87 -17.54 -5.59 16.06
C ARG A 87 -16.99 -4.57 15.06
N VAL A 88 -15.90 -4.94 14.41
CA VAL A 88 -15.26 -4.19 13.31
C VAL A 88 -16.29 -3.85 12.20
N LEU A 89 -17.43 -4.55 12.21
CA LEU A 89 -18.61 -4.35 11.37
C LEU A 89 -19.61 -3.28 11.86
N LYS A 90 -19.38 -2.62 13.00
CA LYS A 90 -20.26 -1.54 13.49
C LYS A 90 -20.30 -0.41 12.45
N LYS A 91 -21.49 0.18 12.26
CA LYS A 91 -21.74 1.25 11.27
C LYS A 91 -20.73 2.40 11.39
N LYS A 92 -20.37 2.78 12.62
CA LYS A 92 -19.36 3.82 12.93
C LYS A 92 -17.97 3.58 12.33
N TYR A 93 -17.56 2.33 12.12
CA TYR A 93 -16.23 1.97 11.59
C TYR A 93 -16.25 1.55 10.10
N ARG A 94 -17.42 1.60 9.43
CA ARG A 94 -17.56 1.17 8.04
C ARG A 94 -16.70 1.99 7.05
N PRO A 95 -16.64 3.33 7.10
CA PRO A 95 -15.77 4.10 6.22
C PRO A 95 -14.30 3.69 6.32
N GLN A 96 -13.83 3.49 7.56
CA GLN A 96 -12.46 3.10 7.87
C GLN A 96 -12.17 1.70 7.32
N LEU A 97 -13.08 0.75 7.51
CA LEU A 97 -12.93 -0.62 7.03
C LEU A 97 -12.96 -0.70 5.50
N VAL A 98 -13.87 0.01 4.85
CA VAL A 98 -13.96 0.06 3.38
C VAL A 98 -12.66 0.60 2.80
N ILE A 99 -12.10 1.67 3.37
CA ILE A 99 -10.84 2.24 2.89
C ILE A 99 -9.65 1.34 3.20
N ALA A 100 -9.61 0.73 4.39
CA ALA A 100 -8.58 -0.24 4.77
C ALA A 100 -8.60 -1.52 3.91
N LEU A 101 -9.73 -1.84 3.27
CA LEU A 101 -9.85 -2.95 2.32
C LEU A 101 -9.54 -2.52 0.88
N LEU A 102 -10.08 -1.38 0.44
CA LEU A 102 -9.98 -0.92 -0.94
C LEU A 102 -8.62 -0.32 -1.29
N ILE A 103 -7.98 0.44 -0.40
CA ILE A 103 -6.65 1.00 -0.68
C ILE A 103 -5.60 -0.07 -1.00
N PRO A 104 -5.40 -1.12 -0.18
CA PRO A 104 -4.44 -2.17 -0.51
C PRO A 104 -4.87 -3.00 -1.72
N PHE A 105 -6.18 -3.19 -1.94
CA PHE A 105 -6.67 -3.79 -3.17
C PHE A 105 -6.24 -2.99 -4.40
N PHE A 106 -6.50 -1.68 -4.40
CA PHE A 106 -6.13 -0.76 -5.48
C PHE A 106 -4.63 -0.71 -5.69
N ASN A 107 -3.83 -0.71 -4.61
CA ASN A 107 -2.38 -0.76 -4.69
C ASN A 107 -1.89 -1.96 -5.51
N GLN A 108 -2.47 -3.14 -5.30
CA GLN A 108 -2.07 -4.35 -6.00
C GLN A 108 -2.56 -4.37 -7.45
N VAL A 109 -3.80 -3.96 -7.70
CA VAL A 109 -4.35 -3.86 -9.07
C VAL A 109 -3.79 -2.68 -9.87
N THR A 110 -2.88 -1.87 -9.31
CA THR A 110 -2.08 -0.94 -10.13
C THR A 110 -1.22 -1.66 -11.16
N GLY A 111 -0.91 -2.95 -10.95
CA GLY A 111 -0.01 -3.71 -11.81
C GLY A 111 1.47 -3.47 -11.52
N ILE A 112 1.84 -2.93 -10.35
CA ILE A 112 3.25 -2.72 -9.98
C ILE A 112 4.08 -4.01 -10.04
N ASN A 113 3.51 -5.13 -9.58
CA ASN A 113 4.19 -6.44 -9.64
C ASN A 113 4.41 -6.90 -11.09
N VAL A 114 3.41 -6.70 -11.95
CA VAL A 114 3.45 -7.04 -13.38
C VAL A 114 4.57 -6.27 -14.09
N ILE A 115 4.65 -4.96 -13.85
CA ILE A 115 5.68 -4.09 -14.42
C ILE A 115 7.08 -4.49 -13.93
N ASN A 116 7.21 -4.82 -12.64
CA ASN A 116 8.47 -5.28 -12.07
C ASN A 116 9.00 -6.58 -12.67
N PHE A 117 8.11 -7.52 -13.04
CA PHE A 117 8.51 -8.77 -13.69
C PHE A 117 8.64 -8.65 -15.20
N TYR A 118 7.86 -7.77 -15.83
CA TYR A 118 7.88 -7.59 -17.28
C TYR A 118 9.18 -6.95 -17.77
N ALA A 119 9.71 -5.94 -17.06
CA ALA A 119 10.94 -5.24 -17.46
C ALA A 119 12.11 -6.21 -17.76
N PRO A 120 12.54 -7.10 -16.84
CA PRO A 120 13.64 -8.03 -17.13
C PRO A 120 13.29 -9.08 -18.20
N VAL A 121 12.04 -9.53 -18.27
CA VAL A 121 11.58 -10.51 -19.29
C VAL A 121 11.65 -9.92 -20.70
N MET A 122 11.28 -8.65 -20.84
CA MET A 122 11.38 -7.91 -22.10
C MET A 122 12.84 -7.77 -22.55
N PHE A 123 13.76 -7.43 -21.65
CA PHE A 123 15.19 -7.34 -21.99
C PHE A 123 15.77 -8.68 -22.44
N ARG A 124 15.38 -9.79 -21.79
CA ARG A 124 15.77 -11.14 -22.24
C ARG A 124 15.22 -11.47 -23.62
N THR A 125 13.99 -11.07 -23.94
CA THR A 125 13.37 -11.36 -25.25
C THR A 125 13.95 -10.52 -26.39
N ILE A 126 14.51 -9.34 -26.11
CA ILE A 126 15.25 -8.50 -27.08
C ILE A 126 16.67 -9.07 -27.36
N GLY A 127 17.06 -10.17 -26.69
CA GLY A 127 18.37 -10.80 -26.88
C GLY A 127 19.52 -10.07 -26.14
N LEU A 128 19.19 -9.11 -25.28
CA LEU A 128 20.15 -8.53 -24.35
C LEU A 128 20.40 -9.56 -23.25
N GLY A 129 21.67 -10.00 -23.12
CA GLY A 129 22.07 -11.08 -22.23
C GLY A 129 21.62 -10.91 -20.78
N GLU A 130 21.68 -12.00 -20.02
CA GLU A 130 21.08 -12.09 -18.67
C GLU A 130 21.57 -10.99 -17.71
N SER A 131 22.84 -10.58 -17.84
CA SER A 131 23.42 -9.48 -17.05
C SER A 131 22.79 -8.11 -17.35
N ALA A 132 22.37 -7.85 -18.59
CA ALA A 132 21.71 -6.58 -18.95
C ALA A 132 20.29 -6.50 -18.38
N ALA A 133 19.56 -7.62 -18.37
CA ALA A 133 18.23 -7.71 -17.75
C ALA A 133 18.29 -7.42 -16.24
N LEU A 134 19.27 -7.98 -15.53
CA LEU A 134 19.46 -7.70 -14.10
C LEU A 134 19.88 -6.26 -13.83
N MET A 135 20.76 -5.68 -14.67
CA MET A 135 21.12 -4.25 -14.57
C MET A 135 19.89 -3.35 -14.75
N SER A 136 19.00 -3.67 -15.70
CA SER A 136 17.76 -2.90 -15.89
C SER A 136 16.84 -2.93 -14.65
N ALA A 137 16.79 -4.07 -13.95
CA ALA A 137 16.04 -4.21 -12.70
C ALA A 137 16.67 -3.34 -11.60
N VAL A 138 18.00 -3.35 -11.46
CA VAL A 138 18.72 -2.49 -10.50
C VAL A 138 18.45 -1.01 -10.77
N VAL A 139 18.56 -0.56 -12.03
CA VAL A 139 18.31 0.84 -12.42
C VAL A 139 16.88 1.26 -12.09
N THR A 140 15.89 0.43 -12.43
CA THR A 140 14.48 0.71 -12.16
C THR A 140 14.23 0.89 -10.64
N ARG A 141 14.86 0.05 -9.81
CA ARG A 141 14.74 0.11 -8.35
C ARG A 141 15.49 1.28 -7.73
N LEU A 142 16.60 1.68 -8.32
CA LEU A 142 17.31 2.88 -7.90
C LEU A 142 16.44 4.12 -8.13
N CYS A 143 15.82 4.25 -9.30
CA CYS A 143 14.87 5.33 -9.60
C CYS A 143 13.69 5.34 -8.62
N ALA A 144 13.11 4.18 -8.31
CA ALA A 144 12.03 4.04 -7.33
C ALA A 144 12.45 4.53 -5.93
N THR A 145 13.67 4.18 -5.50
CA THR A 145 14.19 4.52 -4.18
C THR A 145 14.41 6.02 -4.05
N VAL A 146 14.94 6.68 -5.09
CA VAL A 146 15.07 8.14 -5.13
C VAL A 146 13.69 8.81 -5.08
N ALA A 147 12.71 8.29 -5.83
CA ALA A 147 11.33 8.80 -5.79
C ALA A 147 10.68 8.63 -4.40
N ASN A 148 10.96 7.54 -3.68
CA ASN A 148 10.50 7.34 -2.31
C ASN A 148 11.08 8.36 -1.32
N ILE A 149 12.35 8.74 -1.47
CA ILE A 149 12.97 9.81 -0.65
C ILE A 149 12.27 11.14 -0.91
N VAL A 150 11.97 11.45 -2.17
CA VAL A 150 11.20 12.65 -2.53
C VAL A 150 9.80 12.59 -1.90
N ALA A 151 9.15 11.43 -1.94
CA ALA A 151 7.84 11.20 -1.30
C ALA A 151 7.85 11.57 0.19
N MET A 152 8.88 11.14 0.91
CA MET A 152 9.04 11.39 2.34
C MET A 152 9.05 12.89 2.67
N VAL A 153 9.67 13.71 1.83
CA VAL A 153 9.73 15.17 2.02
C VAL A 153 8.45 15.88 1.56
N VAL A 154 7.82 15.37 0.50
CA VAL A 154 6.68 16.02 -0.16
C VAL A 154 5.35 15.70 0.53
N VAL A 155 5.22 14.53 1.17
CA VAL A 155 3.96 14.03 1.76
C VAL A 155 3.34 14.97 2.79
N ASP A 156 4.17 15.59 3.63
CA ASP A 156 3.70 16.50 4.66
C ASP A 156 3.47 17.93 4.14
N LYS A 157 4.03 18.29 2.98
CA LYS A 157 3.80 19.60 2.32
C LYS A 157 2.50 19.61 1.52
N PHE A 158 2.30 18.66 0.61
CA PHE A 158 1.20 18.72 -0.38
C PHE A 158 -0.10 18.02 0.04
N GLY A 159 -0.06 17.17 1.07
CA GLY A 159 -1.23 16.40 1.50
C GLY A 159 -1.37 15.08 0.75
N ARG A 160 -2.14 14.15 1.33
CA ARG A 160 -2.15 12.73 0.90
C ARG A 160 -3.02 12.56 -0.35
N ARG A 161 -4.17 13.24 -0.39
CA ARG A 161 -5.12 13.13 -1.51
C ARG A 161 -4.53 13.69 -2.81
N LYS A 162 -3.85 14.84 -2.75
CA LYS A 162 -3.23 15.44 -3.93
C LYS A 162 -2.14 14.55 -4.52
N LEU A 163 -1.33 13.91 -3.68
CA LEU A 163 -0.29 12.98 -4.13
C LEU A 163 -0.85 11.73 -4.80
N LEU A 164 -1.93 11.14 -4.24
CA LEU A 164 -2.61 10.01 -4.88
C LEU A 164 -3.20 10.37 -6.25
N LEU A 165 -3.75 11.59 -6.39
CA LEU A 165 -4.32 12.05 -7.66
C LEU A 165 -3.24 12.33 -8.71
N VAL A 166 -2.19 13.07 -8.36
CA VAL A 166 -1.08 13.39 -9.27
C VAL A 166 -0.34 12.11 -9.69
N GLY A 167 -0.05 11.23 -8.73
CA GLY A 167 0.56 9.93 -9.01
C GLY A 167 -0.34 9.05 -9.88
N GLY A 168 -1.66 9.03 -9.60
CA GLY A 168 -2.64 8.32 -10.43
C GLY A 168 -2.63 8.79 -11.88
N VAL A 169 -2.66 10.10 -12.15
CA VAL A 169 -2.60 10.65 -13.51
C VAL A 169 -1.29 10.26 -14.22
N GLN A 170 -0.14 10.39 -13.53
CA GLN A 170 1.15 9.98 -14.09
C GLN A 170 1.18 8.48 -14.45
N MET A 171 0.60 7.63 -13.59
CA MET A 171 0.52 6.20 -13.82
C MET A 171 -0.39 5.85 -15.01
N ILE A 172 -1.54 6.53 -15.14
CA ILE A 172 -2.45 6.38 -16.29
C ILE A 172 -1.71 6.70 -17.58
N LEU A 173 -1.12 7.90 -17.68
CA LEU A 173 -0.40 8.32 -18.88
C LEU A 173 0.71 7.33 -19.25
N SER A 174 1.46 6.86 -18.26
CA SER A 174 2.55 5.91 -18.48
C SER A 174 2.05 4.54 -18.96
N GLN A 175 1.00 3.99 -18.35
CA GLN A 175 0.47 2.66 -18.73
C GLN A 175 -0.20 2.66 -20.10
N PHE A 176 -0.98 3.69 -20.42
CA PHE A 176 -1.59 3.81 -21.74
C PHE A 176 -0.54 4.03 -22.82
N THR A 177 0.52 4.80 -22.54
CA THR A 177 1.62 5.00 -23.48
C THR A 177 2.39 3.69 -23.73
N VAL A 178 2.75 2.95 -22.68
CA VAL A 178 3.40 1.62 -22.82
C VAL A 178 2.50 0.66 -23.59
N GLY A 179 1.22 0.59 -23.23
CA GLY A 179 0.24 -0.24 -23.93
C GLY A 179 0.11 0.10 -25.41
N ALA A 180 0.09 1.39 -25.76
CA ALA A 180 0.02 1.85 -27.15
C ALA A 180 1.28 1.53 -27.95
N ILE A 181 2.47 1.77 -27.38
CA ILE A 181 3.75 1.44 -28.04
C ILE A 181 3.82 -0.06 -28.31
N LEU A 182 3.47 -0.89 -27.33
CA LEU A 182 3.42 -2.34 -27.49
C LEU A 182 2.36 -2.76 -28.52
N ALA A 183 1.18 -2.16 -28.54
CA ALA A 183 0.14 -2.51 -29.51
C ALA A 183 0.55 -2.24 -30.98
N VAL A 184 1.27 -1.14 -31.24
CA VAL A 184 1.70 -0.75 -32.58
C VAL A 184 2.94 -1.53 -33.03
N LYS A 185 3.92 -1.72 -32.14
CA LYS A 185 5.23 -2.25 -32.53
C LYS A 185 5.40 -3.76 -32.36
N PHE A 186 4.60 -4.41 -31.51
CA PHE A 186 4.67 -5.87 -31.31
C PHE A 186 3.82 -6.67 -32.30
N LYS A 187 3.08 -6.01 -33.21
CA LYS A 187 2.08 -6.64 -34.08
C LYS A 187 2.67 -7.26 -35.35
N ASP A 188 3.70 -6.66 -35.93
CA ASP A 188 4.10 -6.99 -37.30
C ASP A 188 5.38 -7.83 -37.40
N HIS A 189 6.37 -7.65 -36.52
CA HIS A 189 7.60 -8.44 -36.52
C HIS A 189 7.98 -8.80 -35.09
N GLY A 190 8.20 -10.10 -34.79
CA GLY A 190 8.56 -10.61 -33.46
C GLY A 190 9.94 -10.17 -32.95
N VAL A 191 10.46 -9.03 -33.41
CA VAL A 191 11.74 -8.45 -33.04
C VAL A 191 11.51 -6.98 -32.73
N MET A 192 11.54 -6.64 -31.43
CA MET A 192 11.56 -5.26 -30.96
C MET A 192 12.93 -4.67 -31.25
N ASP A 193 12.98 -3.56 -31.96
CA ASP A 193 14.21 -2.82 -32.15
C ASP A 193 14.70 -2.24 -30.80
N LYS A 194 16.01 -2.22 -30.58
CA LYS A 194 16.63 -1.98 -29.27
C LYS A 194 16.22 -0.61 -28.71
N GLU A 195 16.07 0.38 -29.58
CA GLU A 195 15.67 1.76 -29.23
C GLU A 195 14.29 1.81 -28.56
N TYR A 196 13.31 1.06 -29.05
CA TYR A 196 11.97 1.02 -28.47
C TYR A 196 11.94 0.28 -27.12
N GLY A 197 12.81 -0.72 -26.95
CA GLY A 197 12.99 -1.40 -25.66
C GLY A 197 13.47 -0.46 -24.56
N TYR A 198 14.45 0.40 -24.87
CA TYR A 198 14.92 1.44 -23.94
C TYR A 198 13.84 2.49 -23.67
N LEU A 199 13.08 2.91 -24.69
CA LEU A 199 11.97 3.86 -24.52
C LEU A 199 10.89 3.32 -23.57
N VAL A 200 10.47 2.06 -23.75
CA VAL A 200 9.50 1.41 -22.87
C VAL A 200 10.03 1.33 -21.45
N LEU A 201 11.32 1.02 -21.26
CA LEU A 201 11.95 1.01 -19.93
C LEU A 201 11.89 2.38 -19.26
N VAL A 202 12.21 3.46 -19.98
CA VAL A 202 12.15 4.82 -19.42
C VAL A 202 10.74 5.15 -18.96
N ILE A 203 9.72 4.80 -19.75
CA ILE A 203 8.32 5.04 -19.38
C ILE A 203 7.90 4.15 -18.19
N MET A 204 8.38 2.91 -18.11
CA MET A 204 8.17 2.05 -16.94
C MET A 204 8.84 2.63 -15.68
N CYS A 205 10.02 3.23 -15.80
CA CYS A 205 10.66 3.96 -14.70
C CYS A 205 9.83 5.16 -14.25
N VAL A 206 9.25 5.92 -15.19
CA VAL A 206 8.32 7.02 -14.88
C VAL A 206 7.07 6.50 -14.16
N PHE A 207 6.53 5.36 -14.59
CA PHE A 207 5.42 4.70 -13.88
C PHE A 207 5.82 4.32 -12.45
N VAL A 208 6.97 3.66 -12.28
CA VAL A 208 7.44 3.18 -10.97
C VAL A 208 7.73 4.37 -10.03
N ALA A 209 8.31 5.46 -10.53
CA ALA A 209 8.47 6.70 -9.78
C ALA A 209 7.11 7.29 -9.36
N GLY A 210 6.15 7.28 -10.30
CA GLY A 210 4.76 7.69 -10.09
C GLY A 210 4.06 6.90 -8.99
N PHE A 211 4.33 5.59 -8.90
CA PHE A 211 3.84 4.74 -7.82
C PHE A 211 4.57 5.00 -6.49
N ALA A 212 5.91 5.08 -6.54
CA ALA A 212 6.77 5.23 -5.37
C ALA A 212 6.46 6.49 -4.56
N TRP A 213 6.24 7.64 -5.19
CA TRP A 213 5.91 8.85 -4.43
C TRP A 213 4.43 9.01 -4.03
N SER A 214 3.56 8.10 -4.48
CA SER A 214 2.11 8.18 -4.26
C SER A 214 1.59 6.92 -3.57
N TRP A 215 1.11 5.95 -4.34
CA TRP A 215 0.40 4.77 -3.86
C TRP A 215 1.26 3.85 -3.00
N GLY A 216 2.56 3.73 -3.25
CA GLY A 216 3.47 2.91 -2.41
C GLY A 216 3.37 3.29 -0.92
N PRO A 217 3.87 4.47 -0.51
CA PRO A 217 3.88 4.88 0.89
C PRO A 217 2.46 5.14 1.44
N LEU A 218 1.57 5.68 0.61
CA LEU A 218 0.23 6.07 1.06
C LEU A 218 -0.69 4.88 1.33
N THR A 219 -0.41 3.71 0.77
CA THR A 219 -1.16 2.48 1.05
C THR A 219 -1.01 2.02 2.50
N TYR A 220 0.17 2.23 3.08
CA TYR A 220 0.43 1.95 4.49
C TYR A 220 0.06 3.14 5.39
N LEU A 221 0.31 4.36 4.93
CA LEU A 221 0.03 5.57 5.73
C LEU A 221 -1.47 5.82 5.93
N VAL A 222 -2.27 5.80 4.87
CA VAL A 222 -3.66 6.26 4.95
C VAL A 222 -4.49 5.41 5.92
N PRO A 223 -4.43 4.07 5.92
CA PRO A 223 -5.17 3.27 6.90
C PRO A 223 -4.66 3.43 8.34
N THR A 224 -3.39 3.81 8.57
CA THR A 224 -2.91 4.13 9.93
C THR A 224 -3.45 5.46 10.44
N GLU A 225 -3.66 6.44 9.55
CA GLU A 225 -4.22 7.77 9.86
C GLU A 225 -5.76 7.78 10.01
N ILE A 226 -6.46 6.85 9.34
CA ILE A 226 -7.93 6.77 9.36
C ILE A 226 -8.45 5.96 10.55
N CYS A 227 -7.71 4.95 11.00
CA CYS A 227 -8.15 4.07 12.07
C CYS A 227 -7.92 4.70 13.47
N PRO A 228 -8.95 4.78 14.32
CA PRO A 228 -8.78 5.18 15.72
C PRO A 228 -7.89 4.19 16.46
N LEU A 229 -7.32 4.63 17.58
CA LEU A 229 -6.30 3.91 18.34
C LEU A 229 -6.70 2.47 18.70
N GLU A 230 -7.97 2.28 19.03
CA GLU A 230 -8.56 1.02 19.46
C GLU A 230 -8.56 -0.06 18.36
N ILE A 231 -8.79 0.32 17.10
CA ILE A 231 -8.88 -0.62 15.96
C ILE A 231 -7.69 -0.55 15.02
N ARG A 232 -6.67 0.26 15.32
CA ARG A 232 -5.57 0.48 14.36
C ARG A 232 -4.82 -0.82 14.06
N SER A 233 -4.50 -1.62 15.07
CA SER A 233 -3.81 -2.91 14.88
C SER A 233 -4.63 -3.87 14.03
N ALA A 234 -5.94 -3.99 14.30
CA ALA A 234 -6.87 -4.80 13.52
C ALA A 234 -7.06 -4.27 12.09
N GLY A 235 -7.12 -2.95 11.89
CA GLY A 235 -7.21 -2.35 10.56
C GLY A 235 -5.94 -2.58 9.75
N GLN A 236 -4.77 -2.47 10.37
CA GLN A 236 -3.49 -2.77 9.71
C GLN A 236 -3.34 -4.25 9.36
N SER A 237 -3.78 -5.17 10.22
CA SER A 237 -3.73 -6.60 9.88
C SER A 237 -4.62 -6.92 8.66
N VAL A 238 -5.81 -6.31 8.55
CA VAL A 238 -6.66 -6.41 7.36
C VAL A 238 -5.94 -5.87 6.11
N VAL A 239 -5.30 -4.70 6.21
CA VAL A 239 -4.55 -4.11 5.10
C VAL A 239 -3.47 -5.07 4.58
N ILE A 240 -2.65 -5.58 5.50
CA ILE A 240 -1.57 -6.51 5.15
C ILE A 240 -2.13 -7.82 4.57
N ALA A 241 -3.20 -8.37 5.15
CA ALA A 241 -3.84 -9.58 4.65
C ALA A 241 -4.36 -9.40 3.21
N VAL A 242 -4.99 -8.27 2.90
CA VAL A 242 -5.46 -7.95 1.53
C VAL A 242 -4.28 -7.81 0.57
N ILE A 243 -3.19 -7.14 0.98
CA ILE A 243 -1.97 -7.03 0.15
C ILE A 243 -1.45 -8.41 -0.20
N PHE A 244 -1.23 -9.30 0.77
CA PHE A 244 -0.68 -10.63 0.52
C PHE A 244 -1.63 -11.48 -0.32
N LEU A 245 -2.93 -11.47 -0.04
CA LEU A 245 -3.93 -12.19 -0.82
C LEU A 245 -3.94 -11.73 -2.29
N MET A 246 -3.98 -10.42 -2.53
CA MET A 246 -3.99 -9.87 -3.88
C MET A 246 -2.64 -10.04 -4.59
N THR A 247 -1.52 -10.00 -3.85
CA THR A 247 -0.19 -10.37 -4.38
C THR A 247 -0.21 -11.79 -4.92
N PHE A 248 -0.76 -12.73 -4.14
CA PHE A 248 -0.85 -14.13 -4.54
C PHE A 248 -1.72 -14.30 -5.79
N VAL A 249 -2.92 -13.71 -5.80
CA VAL A 249 -3.85 -13.79 -6.95
C VAL A 249 -3.23 -13.23 -8.22
N ILE A 250 -2.64 -12.03 -8.16
CA ILE A 250 -1.99 -11.40 -9.31
C ILE A 250 -0.76 -12.20 -9.73
N GLY A 251 0.05 -12.69 -8.79
CA GLY A 251 1.24 -13.49 -9.07
C GLY A 251 0.92 -14.78 -9.83
N GLN A 252 -0.16 -15.48 -9.48
CA GLN A 252 -0.59 -16.69 -10.17
C GLN A 252 -1.21 -16.41 -11.55
N THR A 253 -2.00 -15.35 -11.67
CA THR A 253 -2.72 -15.02 -12.91
C THR A 253 -1.86 -14.28 -13.94
N PHE A 254 -0.77 -13.64 -13.50
CA PHE A 254 0.08 -12.78 -14.33
C PHE A 254 0.68 -13.49 -15.56
N LEU A 255 1.29 -14.66 -15.40
CA LEU A 255 1.90 -15.38 -16.53
C LEU A 255 0.85 -15.70 -17.60
N ASN A 256 -0.33 -16.14 -17.18
CA ASN A 256 -1.43 -16.44 -18.10
C ASN A 256 -1.91 -15.19 -18.83
N MET A 257 -2.00 -14.06 -18.12
CA MET A 257 -2.38 -12.75 -18.69
C MET A 257 -1.33 -12.26 -19.70
N LEU A 258 -0.03 -12.41 -19.43
CA LEU A 258 1.00 -12.06 -20.40
C LEU A 258 0.95 -12.92 -21.66
N CYS A 259 0.70 -14.22 -21.54
CA CYS A 259 0.65 -15.13 -22.68
C CYS A 259 -0.53 -14.84 -23.63
N HIS A 260 -1.72 -14.56 -23.07
CA HIS A 260 -2.94 -14.38 -23.86
C HIS A 260 -3.26 -12.92 -24.18
N LEU A 261 -3.12 -12.03 -23.20
CA LEU A 261 -3.50 -10.62 -23.31
C LEU A 261 -2.35 -9.70 -23.72
N LYS A 262 -1.08 -10.14 -23.72
CA LYS A 262 0.12 -9.38 -24.14
C LYS A 262 0.02 -7.89 -23.76
N PHE A 263 -0.18 -7.00 -24.75
CA PHE A 263 -0.32 -5.55 -24.57
C PHE A 263 -1.62 -5.11 -23.87
N GLY A 264 -2.70 -5.88 -24.03
CA GLY A 264 -4.01 -5.66 -23.38
C GLY A 264 -3.94 -5.66 -21.85
N THR A 265 -2.93 -6.33 -21.29
CA THR A 265 -2.61 -6.31 -19.85
C THR A 265 -2.41 -4.89 -19.33
N PHE A 266 -1.66 -4.05 -20.05
CA PHE A 266 -1.38 -2.67 -19.63
C PHE A 266 -2.60 -1.77 -19.70
N PHE A 267 -3.49 -1.99 -20.68
CA PHE A 267 -4.76 -1.28 -20.77
C PHE A 267 -5.74 -1.69 -19.65
N LEU A 268 -5.76 -2.98 -19.28
CA LEU A 268 -6.57 -3.48 -18.17
C LEU A 268 -6.13 -2.84 -16.84
N PHE A 269 -4.83 -2.82 -16.56
CA PHE A 269 -4.31 -2.14 -15.38
C PHE A 269 -4.52 -0.62 -15.45
N GLY A 270 -4.35 -0.01 -16.63
CA GLY A 270 -4.67 1.41 -16.86
C GLY A 270 -6.11 1.75 -16.52
N GLY A 271 -7.06 0.88 -16.87
CA GLY A 271 -8.47 1.00 -16.49
C GLY A 271 -8.67 0.96 -14.97
N TRP A 272 -8.03 0.02 -14.28
CA TRP A 272 -8.06 -0.05 -12.81
C TRP A 272 -7.44 1.18 -12.14
N VAL A 273 -6.34 1.71 -12.70
CA VAL A 273 -5.69 2.95 -12.24
C VAL A 273 -6.63 4.16 -12.42
N CYS A 274 -7.46 4.18 -13.47
CA CYS A 274 -8.51 5.19 -13.62
C CYS A 274 -9.59 5.06 -12.54
N VAL A 275 -10.10 3.85 -12.33
CA VAL A 275 -11.14 3.56 -11.31
C VAL A 275 -10.66 3.95 -9.91
N MET A 276 -9.43 3.59 -9.54
CA MET A 276 -8.89 3.96 -8.21
C MET A 276 -8.67 5.47 -8.07
N THR A 277 -8.25 6.16 -9.14
CA THR A 277 -8.04 7.62 -9.11
C THR A 277 -9.38 8.34 -8.93
N LEU A 278 -10.44 7.87 -9.60
CA LEU A 278 -11.81 8.34 -9.39
C LEU A 278 -12.31 8.04 -7.97
N PHE A 279 -12.01 6.84 -7.44
CA PHE A 279 -12.36 6.49 -6.06
C PHE A 279 -11.72 7.45 -5.06
N VAL A 280 -10.43 7.74 -5.18
CA VAL A 280 -9.73 8.72 -4.33
C VAL A 280 -10.32 10.12 -4.49
N PHE A 281 -10.70 10.50 -5.70
CA PHE A 281 -11.32 11.80 -5.95
C PHE A 281 -12.65 11.95 -5.20
N PHE A 282 -13.53 10.94 -5.20
CA PHE A 282 -14.87 11.05 -4.63
C PHE A 282 -14.99 10.64 -3.15
N PHE A 283 -14.23 9.64 -2.71
CA PHE A 283 -14.45 8.98 -1.42
C PHE A 283 -13.36 9.21 -0.39
N LEU A 284 -12.15 9.66 -0.78
CA LEU A 284 -11.06 9.87 0.17
C LEU A 284 -11.01 11.34 0.64
N PRO A 285 -11.35 11.65 1.90
CA PRO A 285 -11.12 12.97 2.46
C PRO A 285 -9.61 13.23 2.68
N GLU A 286 -9.23 14.51 2.75
CA GLU A 286 -7.85 14.87 3.09
C GLU A 286 -7.56 14.59 4.57
N THR A 287 -6.46 13.89 4.84
CA THR A 287 -6.06 13.42 6.19
C THR A 287 -4.92 14.24 6.79
N LYS A 288 -4.42 15.25 6.06
CA LYS A 288 -3.25 16.06 6.44
C LYS A 288 -3.40 16.71 7.83
N GLN A 289 -2.39 16.46 8.69
CA GLN A 289 -2.14 17.14 9.97
C GLN A 289 -3.27 17.07 11.01
N LEU A 290 -4.23 16.17 10.84
CA LEU A 290 -5.33 16.00 11.79
C LEU A 290 -4.88 15.12 12.98
N PRO A 291 -5.16 15.55 14.22
CA PRO A 291 -5.12 14.64 15.37
C PRO A 291 -6.05 13.46 15.13
N MET A 292 -5.61 12.25 15.50
CA MET A 292 -6.36 11.00 15.24
C MET A 292 -7.79 11.03 15.82
N GLU A 293 -7.98 11.77 16.91
CA GLU A 293 -9.25 11.95 17.60
C GLU A 293 -10.26 12.79 16.81
N GLN A 294 -9.79 13.68 15.93
CA GLN A 294 -10.65 14.56 15.13
C GLN A 294 -11.08 13.91 13.81
N MET A 295 -10.59 12.70 13.50
CA MET A 295 -10.89 12.04 12.24
C MET A 295 -12.38 11.73 12.07
N GLU A 296 -13.09 11.52 13.18
CA GLU A 296 -14.54 11.33 13.18
C GLU A 296 -15.30 12.56 12.63
N GLN A 297 -14.84 13.77 12.94
CA GLN A 297 -15.46 15.00 12.42
C GLN A 297 -15.28 15.13 10.91
N VAL A 298 -14.17 14.63 10.37
CA VAL A 298 -13.90 14.63 8.92
C VAL A 298 -14.89 13.72 8.19
N TRP A 299 -15.13 12.52 8.73
CA TRP A 299 -16.13 11.59 8.19
C TRP A 299 -17.54 12.20 8.20
N ARG A 300 -17.89 12.94 9.26
CA ARG A 300 -19.20 13.63 9.38
C ARG A 300 -19.36 14.81 8.42
N ARG A 301 -18.28 15.50 8.05
CA ARG A 301 -18.33 16.59 7.08
C ARG A 301 -18.37 16.10 5.63
N HIS A 302 -17.97 14.86 5.38
CA HIS A 302 -17.94 14.32 4.03
C HIS A 302 -19.35 14.04 3.49
N TRP A 303 -19.62 14.47 2.25
CA TRP A 303 -20.96 14.41 1.64
C TRP A 303 -21.58 13.00 1.61
N PHE A 304 -20.76 11.97 1.37
CA PHE A 304 -21.17 10.56 1.32
C PHE A 304 -21.13 9.88 2.70
N TRP A 305 -19.99 9.96 3.40
CA TRP A 305 -19.78 9.22 4.66
C TRP A 305 -20.60 9.75 5.84
N LYS A 306 -21.09 10.99 5.79
CA LYS A 306 -21.98 11.54 6.81
C LYS A 306 -23.25 10.72 7.01
N ARG A 307 -23.80 10.13 5.94
CA ARG A 307 -25.03 9.31 6.00
C ARG A 307 -24.79 8.02 6.78
N ILE A 308 -23.64 7.39 6.55
CA ILE A 308 -23.29 6.09 7.16
C ILE A 308 -22.89 6.26 8.63
N VAL A 309 -22.17 7.33 8.97
CA VAL A 309 -21.72 7.61 10.34
C VAL A 309 -22.85 8.22 11.19
N GLY A 310 -23.69 9.09 10.62
CA GLY A 310 -24.78 9.75 11.33
C GLY A 310 -25.86 8.78 11.84
N GLU A 311 -26.29 7.83 10.99
CA GLU A 311 -27.28 6.80 11.39
C GLU A 311 -26.76 5.84 12.47
N GLY A 312 -25.44 5.61 12.52
CA GLY A 312 -24.82 4.67 13.45
C GLY A 312 -24.75 5.16 14.90
N GLU A 313 -24.84 6.48 15.12
CA GLU A 313 -24.90 7.08 16.46
C GLU A 313 -26.33 7.20 16.96
N GLU A 314 -27.31 7.53 16.11
CA GLU A 314 -28.73 7.51 16.50
C GLU A 314 -29.16 6.14 17.03
N GLU A 315 -28.71 5.05 16.39
CA GLU A 315 -28.92 3.68 16.88
C GLU A 315 -28.15 3.39 18.18
N ALA A 316 -26.97 3.98 18.38
CA ALA A 316 -26.15 3.75 19.59
C ALA A 316 -26.71 4.52 20.81
N ASP A 317 -27.14 5.77 20.60
CA ASP A 317 -27.80 6.60 21.62
C ASP A 317 -29.15 5.98 22.01
N GLN A 318 -29.94 5.48 21.06
CA GLN A 318 -31.17 4.74 21.34
C GLN A 318 -30.91 3.43 22.11
N ALA A 319 -29.83 2.72 21.79
CA ALA A 319 -29.45 1.50 22.51
C ALA A 319 -28.96 1.78 23.94
N GLN A 320 -28.23 2.89 24.17
CA GLN A 320 -27.79 3.30 25.51
C GLN A 320 -28.94 3.84 26.36
N THR A 321 -29.84 4.65 25.80
CA THR A 321 -31.05 5.09 26.51
C THR A 321 -32.00 3.93 26.80
N GLY A 322 -32.16 2.99 25.88
CA GLY A 322 -32.94 1.76 26.10
C GLY A 322 -32.34 0.86 27.19
N ALA A 323 -31.03 0.65 27.20
CA ALA A 323 -30.35 -0.13 28.25
C ALA A 323 -30.40 0.55 29.62
N GLY A 324 -30.28 1.88 29.68
CA GLY A 324 -30.45 2.67 30.91
C GLY A 324 -31.88 2.61 31.46
N ALA A 325 -32.90 2.67 30.58
CA ALA A 325 -34.30 2.53 30.97
C ALA A 325 -34.63 1.13 31.52
N ILE A 326 -34.07 0.07 30.91
CA ILE A 326 -34.24 -1.31 31.39
C ILE A 326 -33.54 -1.51 32.75
N ALA A 327 -32.34 -0.96 32.94
CA ALA A 327 -31.63 -1.02 34.22
C ALA A 327 -32.36 -0.27 35.34
N MET A 328 -32.96 0.90 35.05
CA MET A 328 -33.82 1.63 35.99
C MET A 328 -35.11 0.87 36.33
N SER A 329 -35.75 0.24 35.34
CA SER A 329 -36.96 -0.57 35.56
C SER A 329 -36.69 -1.83 36.39
N ALA A 330 -35.51 -2.44 36.26
CA ALA A 330 -35.12 -3.59 37.06
C ALA A 330 -34.84 -3.22 38.52
N ALA A 331 -34.26 -2.04 38.78
CA ALA A 331 -34.03 -1.53 40.13
C ALA A 331 -35.32 -1.10 40.85
N ALA A 332 -36.33 -0.64 40.10
CA ALA A 332 -37.63 -0.25 40.65
C ALA A 332 -38.50 -1.45 41.08
N HIS A 333 -38.28 -2.64 40.53
CA HIS A 333 -39.00 -3.87 40.91
C HIS A 333 -38.33 -4.66 42.05
N SER A 334 -37.13 -4.27 42.48
CA SER A 334 -36.40 -4.88 43.60
C SER A 334 -36.46 -4.08 44.91
N SER A 335 -37.31 -3.05 44.97
CA SER A 335 -37.56 -2.21 46.16
C SER A 335 -38.98 -2.42 46.67
#